data_AF-A0A3S1MNX9-F1
#
_entry.id   AF-A0A3S1MNX9-F1
#
_cell.length_a   1.000
_cell.length_b   1.000
_cell.length_c   1.000
_cell.angle_alpha   90.00
_cell.angle_beta   90.00
_cell.angle_gamma   90.00
#
_symmetry.space_group_name_H-M   'P 1'
#
loop_
_entity.id
_entity.type
_entity.pdbx_description
1 polymer ?
#
loop_
_entity_poly.entity_id
_entity_poly.type
_entity_poly.pdbx_seq_one_letter_code
_entity_poly.pdbx_strand_id
1 'polypeptide(L)'
;LSRLVPIYGRGLMARHDDPEWARHADNDAPEFSGGLRAGAETWSRDGRVHGPVFAGLTPAERAAGQTYATSLPSMFIVGHVDYVRTVRLAPLGPELTELTAEWLFAPDALAQTDIDNIVAFGTQVLEEDAAICEVNQKGLRSIRHEAGVLMPEEYDLRRFHEWVRGRHAEFKTTSADSAR
;
A
#
# COMPACT_ATOMS: atom_id res chain seq x y z
N LEU A 1 3.01 -8.00 8.31
CA LEU A 1 2.28 -6.71 8.41
C LEU A 1 1.17 -6.66 9.48
N SER A 2 0.23 -7.61 9.52
CA SER A 2 -0.98 -7.57 10.38
C SER A 2 -0.75 -7.44 11.88
N ARG A 3 0.42 -7.83 12.40
CA ARG A 3 0.79 -7.56 13.81
C ARG A 3 1.05 -6.08 14.06
N LEU A 4 1.60 -5.36 13.08
CA LEU A 4 1.94 -3.95 13.19
C LEU A 4 0.73 -3.05 12.97
N VAL A 5 -0.16 -3.41 12.03
CA VAL A 5 -1.41 -2.70 11.72
C VAL A 5 -2.57 -3.67 11.98
N PRO A 6 -3.13 -3.69 13.22
CA PRO A 6 -4.02 -4.77 13.67
C PRO A 6 -5.31 -4.94 12.85
N ILE A 7 -5.85 -3.85 12.31
CA ILE A 7 -7.07 -3.91 11.48
C ILE A 7 -6.92 -4.85 10.27
N TYR A 8 -5.71 -4.95 9.69
CA TYR A 8 -5.44 -5.86 8.58
C TYR A 8 -5.52 -7.34 8.99
N GLY A 9 -5.31 -7.67 10.27
CA GLY A 9 -5.53 -9.02 10.78
C GLY A 9 -6.99 -9.47 10.73
N ARG A 10 -7.92 -8.52 10.56
CA ARG A 10 -9.36 -8.77 10.40
C ARG A 10 -9.80 -8.79 8.93
N GLY A 11 -8.89 -8.58 7.99
CA GLY A 11 -9.21 -8.46 6.56
C GLY A 11 -9.87 -7.12 6.18
N LEU A 12 -9.76 -6.10 7.03
CA LEU A 12 -10.40 -4.78 6.84
C LEU A 12 -9.34 -3.73 6.54
N MET A 13 -9.64 -2.75 5.67
CA MET A 13 -8.72 -1.67 5.31
C MET A 13 -8.94 -0.42 6.17
N ALA A 14 -10.20 -0.14 6.52
CA ALA A 14 -10.60 1.02 7.29
C ALA A 14 -11.71 0.68 8.30
N ARG A 15 -11.91 1.58 9.29
CA ARG A 15 -12.96 1.46 10.31
C ARG A 15 -14.34 1.13 9.72
N HIS A 16 -14.71 1.78 8.62
CA HIS A 16 -16.02 1.65 8.00
C HIS A 16 -16.24 0.35 7.23
N ASP A 17 -15.19 -0.45 7.02
CA ASP A 17 -15.30 -1.77 6.41
C ASP A 17 -15.88 -2.79 7.40
N ASP A 18 -15.79 -2.52 8.70
CA ASP A 18 -16.41 -3.35 9.72
C ASP A 18 -17.95 -3.25 9.60
N PRO A 19 -18.67 -4.37 9.37
CA PRO A 19 -20.13 -4.35 9.33
C PRO A 19 -20.75 -3.83 10.63
N GLU A 20 -20.03 -3.95 11.75
CA GLU A 20 -20.42 -3.48 13.07
C GLU A 20 -19.74 -2.16 13.46
N TRP A 21 -19.17 -1.41 12.50
CA TRP A 21 -18.37 -0.19 12.78
C TRP A 21 -19.08 0.79 13.71
N ALA A 22 -20.40 0.93 13.57
CA ALA A 22 -21.20 1.85 14.37
C ALA A 22 -21.16 1.51 15.87
N ARG A 23 -20.99 0.23 16.24
CA ARG A 23 -20.84 -0.21 17.64
C ARG A 23 -19.47 0.16 18.22
N HIS A 24 -18.49 0.42 17.37
CA HIS A 24 -17.12 0.72 17.75
C HIS A 24 -16.67 2.11 17.28
N ALA A 25 -17.61 3.00 16.94
CA ALA A 25 -17.31 4.30 16.36
C ALA A 25 -16.40 5.15 17.26
N ASP A 26 -16.63 5.10 18.58
CA ASP A 26 -15.87 5.83 19.60
C ASP A 26 -14.68 5.02 20.16
N ASN A 27 -14.36 3.86 19.57
CA ASN A 27 -13.23 3.04 19.97
C ASN A 27 -12.02 3.32 19.08
N ASP A 28 -10.98 3.91 19.66
CA ASP A 28 -9.75 4.25 18.96
C ASP A 28 -8.68 3.16 18.99
N ALA A 29 -8.99 1.98 19.54
CA ALA A 29 -8.07 0.85 19.52
C ALA A 29 -7.72 0.45 18.07
N PRO A 30 -6.43 0.21 17.73
CA PRO A 30 -5.97 0.06 16.35
C PRO A 30 -6.64 -1.07 15.54
N GLU A 31 -7.19 -2.08 16.21
CA GLU A 31 -7.96 -3.16 15.58
C GLU A 31 -9.35 -2.73 15.07
N PHE A 32 -9.87 -1.57 15.51
CA PHE A 32 -11.14 -1.00 15.07
C PHE A 32 -10.95 0.31 14.30
N SER A 33 -10.05 1.17 14.75
CA SER A 33 -9.82 2.50 14.16
C SER A 33 -8.83 2.48 12.99
N GLY A 34 -7.97 1.47 12.92
CA GLY A 34 -6.81 1.41 12.04
C GLY A 34 -5.56 2.01 12.68
N GLY A 35 -4.50 2.14 11.88
CA GLY A 35 -3.22 2.65 12.37
C GLY A 35 -2.34 1.59 13.04
N LEU A 36 -1.27 2.06 13.70
CA LEU A 36 -0.25 1.21 14.28
C LEU A 36 -0.70 0.60 15.62
N ARG A 37 -0.20 -0.60 15.93
CA ARG A 37 -0.34 -1.20 17.26
C ARG A 37 0.21 -0.28 18.36
N ALA A 38 -0.31 -0.42 19.57
CA ALA A 38 0.20 0.32 20.72
C ALA A 38 1.74 0.20 20.87
N GLY A 39 2.40 1.35 21.03
CA GLY A 39 3.85 1.45 21.19
C GLY A 39 4.66 1.33 19.89
N ALA A 40 4.01 1.25 18.73
CA ALA A 40 4.67 1.41 17.44
C ALA A 40 4.48 2.84 16.91
N GLU A 41 5.49 3.31 16.18
CA GLU A 41 5.61 4.69 15.71
C GLU A 41 5.84 4.75 14.19
N THR A 42 6.36 3.69 13.58
CA THR A 42 6.68 3.60 12.15
C THR A 42 6.60 2.16 11.65
N TRP A 43 6.85 1.95 10.36
CA TRP A 43 7.01 0.63 9.78
C TRP A 43 8.47 0.20 9.83
N SER A 44 8.77 -0.68 10.77
CA SER A 44 10.07 -1.32 10.99
C SER A 44 9.81 -2.69 11.64
N ARG A 45 10.83 -3.56 11.76
CA ARG A 45 10.63 -4.91 12.34
C ARG A 45 10.12 -4.85 13.77
N ASP A 46 10.60 -3.88 14.56
CA ASP A 46 10.19 -3.68 15.95
C ASP A 46 9.09 -2.63 16.12
N GLY A 47 8.73 -1.91 15.05
CA GLY A 47 7.74 -0.84 15.04
C GLY A 47 8.25 0.47 15.64
N ARG A 48 9.54 0.58 15.96
CA ARG A 48 10.15 1.81 16.50
C ARG A 48 10.78 2.63 15.39
N VAL A 49 10.86 3.93 15.64
CA VAL A 49 11.65 4.86 14.85
C VAL A 49 13.12 4.48 14.94
N HIS A 50 13.81 4.49 13.79
CA HIS A 50 15.26 4.27 13.74
C HIS A 50 16.02 5.49 13.22
N GLY A 51 15.36 6.49 12.62
CA GLY A 51 15.96 7.76 12.20
C GLY A 51 15.49 8.99 13.00
N PRO A 52 15.99 10.20 12.71
CA PRO A 52 15.34 11.42 13.16
C PRO A 52 13.90 11.50 12.63
N VAL A 53 12.95 11.80 13.52
CA VAL A 53 11.57 12.10 13.12
C VAL A 53 11.54 13.42 12.34
N PHE A 54 10.79 13.48 11.25
CA PHE A 54 10.62 14.71 10.48
C PHE A 54 9.99 15.83 11.33
N ALA A 55 10.65 16.98 11.39
CA ALA A 55 10.26 18.07 12.30
C ALA A 55 8.86 18.64 11.96
N GLY A 56 8.49 18.70 10.69
CA GLY A 56 7.27 19.34 10.20
C GLY A 56 5.96 18.58 10.36
N LEU A 57 5.99 17.35 10.90
CA LEU A 57 4.77 16.55 11.04
C LEU A 57 3.83 17.10 12.12
N THR A 58 2.54 17.13 11.83
CA THR A 58 1.51 17.40 12.85
C THR A 58 1.43 16.23 13.84
N PRO A 59 0.87 16.44 15.05
CA PRO A 59 0.62 15.34 15.99
C PRO A 59 -0.21 14.21 15.38
N ALA A 60 -1.18 14.54 14.52
CA ALA A 60 -2.01 13.56 13.81
C ALA A 60 -1.20 12.72 12.81
N GLU A 61 -0.31 13.34 12.03
CA GLU A 61 0.56 12.62 11.08
C GLU A 61 1.57 11.72 11.81
N ARG A 62 2.11 12.17 12.95
CA ARG A 62 2.97 11.32 13.79
C ARG A 62 2.20 10.13 14.36
N ALA A 63 0.98 10.36 14.85
CA ALA A 63 0.13 9.30 15.39
C ALA A 63 -0.32 8.29 14.31
N ALA A 64 -0.52 8.73 13.07
CA ALA A 64 -0.84 7.86 11.95
C ALA A 64 0.31 6.90 11.59
N GLY A 65 1.56 7.32 11.83
CA GLY A 65 2.78 6.54 11.58
C GLY A 65 3.19 6.41 10.10
N GLN A 66 2.22 6.56 9.20
CA GLN A 66 2.42 6.57 7.76
C GLN A 66 1.30 7.31 7.02
N THR A 67 1.65 7.88 5.86
CA THR A 67 0.72 8.49 4.90
C THR A 67 0.99 7.95 3.50
N TYR A 68 -0.07 7.58 2.78
CA TYR A 68 0.02 7.05 1.42
C TYR A 68 -0.31 8.12 0.37
N ALA A 69 0.42 8.09 -0.74
CA ALA A 69 0.08 8.79 -1.97
C ALA A 69 0.28 7.86 -3.17
N THR A 70 -0.72 7.77 -4.05
CA THR A 70 -0.67 6.91 -5.24
C THR A 70 -0.70 7.77 -6.49
N SER A 71 0.25 7.55 -7.39
CA SER A 71 0.31 8.14 -8.72
C SER A 71 0.15 7.03 -9.77
N LEU A 72 -1.09 6.88 -10.25
CA LEU A 72 -1.41 5.88 -11.27
C LEU A 72 -0.74 6.21 -12.61
N PRO A 73 -0.26 5.20 -13.37
CA PRO A 73 -0.43 3.76 -13.11
C PRO A 73 0.73 3.10 -12.34
N SER A 74 1.80 3.83 -12.04
CA SER A 74 3.12 3.20 -11.86
C SER A 74 3.75 3.40 -10.49
N MET A 75 3.17 4.19 -9.60
CA MET A 75 3.87 4.55 -8.38
C MET A 75 2.96 4.69 -7.18
N PHE A 76 3.44 4.24 -6.02
CA PHE A 76 2.93 4.71 -4.74
C PHE A 76 4.09 5.11 -3.83
N ILE A 77 3.80 6.06 -2.96
CA ILE A 77 4.74 6.68 -2.02
C ILE A 77 4.14 6.53 -0.64
N VAL A 78 4.95 6.11 0.31
CA VAL A 78 4.58 6.01 1.71
C VAL A 78 5.53 6.90 2.50
N GLY A 79 5.00 8.00 3.04
CA GLY A 79 5.71 8.84 3.97
C GLY A 79 5.56 8.28 5.37
N HIS A 80 6.64 7.80 5.96
CA HIS A 80 6.71 7.43 7.37
C HIS A 80 7.19 8.62 8.21
N VAL A 81 7.22 8.45 9.53
CA VAL A 81 7.64 9.52 10.43
C VAL A 81 9.14 9.86 10.33
N ASP A 82 9.97 8.91 9.88
CA ASP A 82 11.44 8.98 9.87
C ASP A 82 12.10 8.61 8.53
N TYR A 83 11.32 8.15 7.54
CA TYR A 83 11.79 7.87 6.18
C TYR A 83 10.64 7.94 5.16
N VAL A 84 10.96 7.92 3.86
CA VAL A 84 9.97 7.79 2.79
C VAL A 84 10.28 6.53 1.99
N ARG A 85 9.26 5.74 1.66
CA ARG A 85 9.39 4.62 0.74
C ARG A 85 8.68 4.94 -0.57
N THR A 86 9.40 4.84 -1.67
CA THR A 86 8.80 4.86 -3.01
C THR A 86 8.71 3.43 -3.53
N VAL A 87 7.63 3.11 -4.22
CA VAL A 87 7.50 1.86 -4.97
C VAL A 87 7.05 2.20 -6.38
N ARG A 88 7.82 1.73 -7.35
CA ARG A 88 7.55 1.87 -8.78
C ARG A 88 7.25 0.49 -9.37
N LEU A 89 6.21 0.43 -10.18
CA LEU A 89 5.79 -0.74 -10.95
C LEU A 89 5.95 -0.45 -12.44
N ALA A 90 6.76 -1.26 -13.12
CA ALA A 90 6.96 -1.17 -14.56
C ALA A 90 6.55 -2.49 -15.24
N PRO A 91 5.61 -2.47 -16.20
CA PRO A 91 5.26 -3.68 -16.92
C PRO A 91 6.40 -4.10 -17.84
N LEU A 92 6.85 -5.34 -17.72
CA LEU A 92 7.81 -5.96 -18.66
C LEU A 92 7.09 -6.84 -19.70
N GLY A 93 5.83 -7.18 -19.44
CA GLY A 93 4.95 -7.93 -20.33
C GLY A 93 3.55 -8.05 -19.75
N PRO A 94 2.64 -8.80 -20.41
CA PRO A 94 1.26 -8.96 -19.94
C PRO A 94 1.14 -9.69 -18.59
N GLU A 95 2.16 -10.45 -18.20
CA GLU A 95 2.17 -11.29 -16.99
C GLU A 95 3.49 -11.15 -16.21
N LEU A 96 4.24 -10.06 -16.45
CA LEU A 96 5.50 -9.79 -15.77
C LEU A 96 5.62 -8.30 -15.46
N THR A 97 5.87 -7.98 -14.19
CA THR A 97 6.01 -6.62 -13.67
C THR A 97 7.32 -6.52 -12.88
N GLU A 98 8.13 -5.52 -13.19
CA GLU A 98 9.25 -5.10 -12.35
C GLU A 98 8.72 -4.22 -11.22
N LEU A 99 9.08 -4.56 -9.99
CA LEU A 99 8.85 -3.74 -8.80
C LEU A 99 10.20 -3.21 -8.30
N THR A 100 10.33 -1.88 -8.26
CA THR A 100 11.48 -1.21 -7.63
C THR A 100 11.00 -0.50 -6.37
N ALA A 101 11.59 -0.82 -5.22
CA ALA A 101 11.34 -0.13 -3.97
C ALA A 101 12.60 0.61 -3.52
N GLU A 102 12.45 1.89 -3.15
CA GLU A 102 13.55 2.70 -2.64
C GLU A 102 13.17 3.27 -1.27
N TRP A 103 14.14 3.30 -0.37
CA TRP A 103 14.01 3.90 0.96
C TRP A 103 14.85 5.17 0.99
N LEU A 104 14.17 6.29 1.23
CA LEU A 104 14.72 7.63 1.21
C LEU A 104 14.81 8.13 2.65
N PHE A 105 16.02 8.46 3.07
CA PHE A 105 16.31 8.99 4.41
C PHE A 105 16.80 10.43 4.29
N ALA A 106 16.65 11.21 5.36
CA ALA A 106 17.31 12.51 5.44
C ALA A 106 18.84 12.31 5.35
N PRO A 107 19.59 13.16 4.60
CA PRO A 107 21.03 12.98 4.42
C PRO A 107 21.80 12.83 5.74
N ASP A 108 21.44 13.64 6.73
CA ASP A 108 22.10 13.67 8.05
C ASP A 108 21.66 12.51 8.97
N ALA A 109 20.66 11.72 8.58
CA ALA A 109 20.13 10.62 9.37
C ALA A 109 20.90 9.30 9.20
N LEU A 110 21.58 9.11 8.06
CA LEU A 110 22.08 7.79 7.66
C LEU A 110 23.02 7.14 8.69
N ALA A 111 23.85 7.94 9.38
CA ALA A 111 24.82 7.42 10.34
C ALA A 111 24.20 6.87 11.64
N GLN A 112 22.96 7.29 11.95
CA GLN A 112 22.24 6.95 13.17
C GLN A 112 21.03 6.05 12.91
N THR A 113 20.70 5.78 11.64
CA THR A 113 19.58 4.94 11.25
C THR A 113 19.96 3.48 11.16
N ASP A 114 19.21 2.62 11.86
CA ASP A 114 19.19 1.18 11.59
C ASP A 114 18.39 0.91 10.29
N ILE A 115 19.07 1.08 9.16
CA ILE A 115 18.49 0.92 7.82
C ILE A 115 17.99 -0.51 7.62
N ASP A 116 18.71 -1.51 8.14
CA ASP A 116 18.38 -2.92 7.95
C ASP A 116 17.07 -3.30 8.65
N ASN A 117 16.76 -2.67 9.78
CA ASN A 117 15.48 -2.87 10.48
C ASN A 117 14.30 -2.36 9.64
N ILE A 118 14.46 -1.20 9.02
CA ILE A 118 13.43 -0.58 8.16
C ILE A 118 13.27 -1.34 6.85
N VAL A 119 14.37 -1.54 6.12
CA VAL A 119 14.36 -2.12 4.77
C VAL A 119 13.83 -3.55 4.80
N ALA A 120 14.33 -4.39 5.70
CA ALA A 120 13.92 -5.80 5.71
C ALA A 120 12.45 -6.00 6.08
N PHE A 121 11.85 -5.14 6.92
CA PHE A 121 10.41 -5.21 7.16
C PHE A 121 9.64 -4.89 5.87
N GLY A 122 10.02 -3.82 5.17
CA GLY A 122 9.38 -3.45 3.91
C GLY A 122 9.59 -4.49 2.81
N THR A 123 10.80 -5.06 2.70
CA THR A 123 11.13 -6.16 1.77
C THR A 123 10.24 -7.37 2.03
N GLN A 124 10.11 -7.81 3.28
CA GLN A 124 9.26 -8.95 3.62
C GLN A 124 7.82 -8.73 3.18
N VAL A 125 7.25 -7.55 3.44
CA VAL A 125 5.87 -7.22 3.04
C VAL A 125 5.72 -7.23 1.52
N LEU A 126 6.65 -6.63 0.79
CA LEU A 126 6.61 -6.58 -0.67
C LEU A 126 6.80 -7.99 -1.31
N GLU A 127 7.63 -8.84 -0.71
CA GLU A 127 7.80 -10.23 -1.14
C GLU A 127 6.53 -11.06 -0.89
N GLU A 128 5.87 -10.88 0.26
CA GLU A 128 4.57 -11.50 0.57
C GLU A 128 3.51 -11.09 -0.48
N ASP A 129 3.43 -9.79 -0.80
CA ASP A 129 2.50 -9.28 -1.81
C ASP A 129 2.80 -9.83 -3.22
N ALA A 130 4.08 -9.84 -3.62
CA ALA A 130 4.52 -10.38 -4.90
C ALA A 130 4.18 -11.87 -5.04
N ALA A 131 4.42 -12.66 -3.99
CA ALA A 131 4.11 -14.09 -4.00
C ALA A 131 2.61 -14.36 -4.21
N ILE A 132 1.73 -13.58 -3.57
CA ILE A 132 0.28 -13.73 -3.77
C ILE A 132 -0.16 -13.25 -5.15
N CYS A 133 0.47 -12.21 -5.71
CA CYS A 133 0.21 -11.78 -7.09
C CYS A 133 0.53 -12.90 -8.10
N GLU A 134 1.64 -13.61 -7.92
CA GLU A 134 1.99 -14.74 -8.78
C GLU A 134 1.03 -15.92 -8.64
N VAL A 135 0.56 -16.20 -7.42
CA VAL A 135 -0.48 -17.23 -7.17
C VAL A 135 -1.78 -16.83 -7.86
N ASN A 136 -2.19 -15.57 -7.76
CA ASN A 136 -3.38 -15.06 -8.44
C ASN A 136 -3.27 -15.20 -9.96
N GLN A 137 -2.12 -14.81 -10.55
CA GLN A 137 -1.88 -14.96 -12.00
C GLN A 137 -1.96 -16.42 -12.46
N LYS A 138 -1.43 -17.37 -11.68
CA LYS A 138 -1.58 -18.81 -11.97
C LYS A 138 -3.05 -19.23 -11.98
N GLY A 139 -3.85 -18.71 -11.05
CA GLY A 139 -5.30 -18.93 -11.00
C GLY A 139 -6.03 -18.39 -12.23
N LEU A 140 -5.67 -17.19 -12.68
CA LEU A 140 -6.24 -16.54 -13.88
C LEU A 140 -5.99 -17.33 -15.17
N ARG A 141 -4.93 -18.15 -15.24
CA ARG A 141 -4.65 -19.05 -16.37
C ARG A 141 -5.50 -20.33 -16.37
N SER A 142 -6.28 -20.59 -15.33
CA SER A 142 -7.15 -21.76 -15.27
C SER A 142 -8.20 -21.70 -16.37
N ILE A 143 -8.36 -22.79 -17.14
CA ILE A 143 -9.42 -22.90 -18.16
C ILE A 143 -10.84 -22.79 -17.58
N ARG A 144 -11.00 -22.97 -16.26
CA ARG A 144 -12.29 -22.82 -15.56
C ARG A 144 -12.54 -21.40 -15.06
N HIS A 145 -11.54 -20.53 -15.13
CA HIS A 145 -11.72 -19.14 -14.72
C HIS A 145 -12.43 -18.37 -15.83
N GLU A 146 -13.58 -17.79 -15.51
CA GLU A 146 -14.36 -16.97 -16.44
C GLU A 146 -14.40 -15.50 -16.00
N ALA A 147 -14.61 -15.25 -14.71
CA ALA A 147 -14.65 -13.92 -14.11
C ALA A 147 -14.41 -13.98 -12.59
N GLY A 148 -14.14 -12.82 -11.98
CA GLY A 148 -14.10 -12.62 -10.53
C GLY A 148 -15.08 -11.55 -10.07
N VAL A 149 -15.34 -11.51 -8.77
CA VAL A 149 -16.12 -10.46 -8.11
C VAL A 149 -15.22 -9.73 -7.11
N LEU A 150 -15.40 -8.42 -6.99
CA LEU A 150 -14.72 -7.64 -5.97
C LEU A 150 -15.48 -7.74 -4.65
N MET A 151 -14.75 -7.89 -3.56
CA MET A 151 -15.24 -7.79 -2.19
C MET A 151 -15.57 -6.33 -1.83
N PRO A 152 -16.45 -6.08 -0.85
CA PRO A 152 -16.81 -4.72 -0.43
C PRO A 152 -15.61 -3.82 -0.10
N GLU A 153 -14.56 -4.40 0.48
CA GLU A 153 -13.32 -3.74 0.91
C GLU A 153 -12.39 -3.38 -0.25
N GLU A 154 -12.62 -3.95 -1.44
CA GLU A 154 -11.77 -3.76 -2.63
C GLU A 154 -12.15 -2.51 -3.45
N TYR A 155 -12.58 -1.45 -2.77
CA TYR A 155 -13.02 -0.21 -3.39
C TYR A 155 -11.89 0.52 -4.14
N ASP A 156 -10.63 0.35 -3.74
CA ASP A 156 -9.46 0.87 -4.46
C ASP A 156 -9.20 0.11 -5.77
N LEU A 157 -9.38 -1.21 -5.77
CA LEU A 157 -9.31 -2.01 -6.99
C LEU A 157 -10.42 -1.63 -7.96
N ARG A 158 -11.64 -1.39 -7.45
CA ARG A 158 -12.74 -0.88 -8.28
C ARG A 158 -12.36 0.45 -8.95
N ARG A 159 -11.84 1.41 -8.19
CA ARG A 159 -11.39 2.71 -8.72
C ARG A 159 -10.30 2.54 -9.77
N PHE A 160 -9.33 1.66 -9.54
CA PHE A 160 -8.29 1.36 -10.51
C PHE A 160 -8.86 0.75 -11.81
N HIS A 161 -9.76 -0.23 -11.71
CA HIS A 161 -10.43 -0.82 -12.88
C HIS A 161 -11.20 0.23 -13.70
N GLU A 162 -11.94 1.13 -13.04
CA GLU A 162 -12.64 2.23 -13.69
C GLU A 162 -11.67 3.18 -14.39
N TRP A 163 -10.57 3.54 -13.75
CA TRP A 163 -9.52 4.37 -14.34
C TRP A 163 -8.91 3.72 -15.59
N VAL A 164 -8.57 2.43 -15.54
CA VAL A 164 -8.01 1.68 -16.70
C VAL A 164 -9.01 1.66 -17.85
N ARG A 165 -10.29 1.36 -17.58
CA ARG A 165 -11.35 1.37 -18.61
C ARG A 165 -11.47 2.76 -19.26
N GLY A 166 -11.41 3.82 -18.47
CA GLY A 166 -11.41 5.20 -18.96
C GLY A 166 -10.24 5.50 -19.89
N ARG A 167 -9.00 5.19 -19.47
CA ARG A 167 -7.79 5.39 -20.31
C ARG A 167 -7.84 4.60 -21.60
N HIS A 168 -8.33 3.36 -21.55
CA HIS A 168 -8.44 2.52 -22.73
C HIS A 168 -9.50 3.04 -23.72
N ALA A 169 -10.63 3.57 -23.23
CA ALA A 169 -11.64 4.20 -24.07
C ALA A 169 -11.09 5.45 -24.78
N GLU A 170 -10.38 6.32 -24.06
CA GLU A 170 -9.73 7.51 -24.63
C GLU A 170 -8.70 7.14 -25.71
N PHE A 171 -7.83 6.18 -25.42
CA PHE A 171 -6.83 5.70 -26.38
C PHE A 171 -7.48 5.23 -27.69
N LYS A 172 -8.59 4.49 -27.60
CA LYS A 172 -9.34 4.02 -28.78
C LYS A 172 -9.92 5.18 -29.59
N THR A 173 -10.49 6.18 -28.93
CA THR A 173 -11.05 7.37 -29.59
C THR A 173 -9.96 8.17 -30.31
N THR A 174 -8.84 8.48 -29.62
CA THR A 174 -7.71 9.20 -30.22
C THR A 174 -7.10 8.45 -31.40
N SER A 175 -6.99 7.12 -31.31
CA SER A 175 -6.49 6.29 -32.42
C SER A 175 -7.45 6.28 -33.62
N ALA A 176 -8.76 6.36 -33.39
CA ALA A 176 -9.75 6.43 -34.47
C ALA A 176 -9.75 7.79 -35.17
N ASP A 177 -9.55 8.89 -34.43
CA ASP A 177 -9.48 10.25 -34.98
C ASP A 177 -8.16 10.52 -35.72
N SER A 178 -7.05 9.90 -35.31
CA SER A 178 -5.74 10.02 -35.99
C SER A 178 -5.58 9.10 -37.21
N ALA A 179 -6.48 8.13 -37.40
CA ALA A 179 -6.53 7.25 -38.56
C ALA A 179 -7.48 7.75 -39.67
N ARG A 180 -8.12 8.91 -39.49
CA ARG A 180 -8.95 9.60 -40.49
C ARG A 180 -8.20 10.76 -41.13
#